data_AF-A0A0S2CGQ8-F1
#
_entry.id   AF-A0A0S2CGQ8-F1
#
_cell.length_a   1.000
_cell.length_b   1.000
_cell.length_c   1.000
_cell.angle_alpha   90.00
_cell.angle_beta   90.00
_cell.angle_gamma   90.00
#
_symmetry.space_group_name_H-M   'P 1'
#
loop_
_entity.id
_entity.type
_entity.pdbx_description
1 polymer ?
#
loop_
_entity_poly.entity_id
_entity_poly.type
_entity_poly.pdbx_seq_one_letter_code
_entity_poly.pdbx_strand_id
1 'polypeptide(L)'
;MAKIIAARYDGFGERMLAFLNAIYISKKSNLEFCYKWPYQEYSAKIFESTNCSNKVVANPYNDIVDENNFFSKKFIKKYSIELKESFFDGSLLFSKNNKLKLQDIYKYPKECSLGYFSTQYDLSQICNDVNSSKYYEDIKNIWDNLDLVNNFKLIKEQVANMEIVKNGFTALHIRMGDAIYYDNGNNAFFAKKRIFRFI
;
A
#
# COMPACT_ATOMS: atom_id res chain seq x y z
N MET A 1 -13.78 17.87 -9.58
CA MET A 1 -13.96 16.41 -9.73
C MET A 1 -13.63 15.76 -8.40
N ALA A 2 -14.38 14.72 -7.98
CA ALA A 2 -14.04 14.00 -6.75
C ALA A 2 -12.77 13.16 -6.95
N LYS A 3 -12.00 12.97 -5.89
CA LYS A 3 -10.71 12.27 -5.92
C LYS A 3 -10.80 10.86 -5.30
N ILE A 4 -9.91 9.97 -5.74
CA ILE A 4 -9.55 8.74 -5.03
C ILE A 4 -8.11 8.87 -4.55
N ILE A 5 -7.91 8.72 -3.24
CA ILE A 5 -6.69 9.15 -2.57
C ILE A 5 -5.97 7.96 -1.96
N ALA A 6 -4.69 7.77 -2.33
CA ALA A 6 -3.80 6.85 -1.63
C ALA A 6 -3.03 7.62 -0.54
N ALA A 7 -3.25 7.30 0.74
CA ALA A 7 -2.65 8.02 1.87
C ALA A 7 -2.22 7.12 3.04
N ARG A 8 -2.09 5.81 2.81
CA ARG A 8 -1.68 4.87 3.85
C ARG A 8 -0.30 5.21 4.40
N TYR A 9 -0.11 4.94 5.70
CA TYR A 9 1.12 5.25 6.44
C TYR A 9 1.83 4.00 7.03
N ASP A 10 1.41 2.79 6.68
CA ASP A 10 2.01 1.53 7.16
C ASP A 10 3.15 1.03 6.26
N GLY A 11 3.44 -0.28 6.21
CA GLY A 11 4.59 -0.78 5.45
C GLY A 11 4.47 -0.59 3.93
N PHE A 12 5.59 -0.55 3.22
CA PHE A 12 5.67 -0.29 1.78
C PHE A 12 4.70 -1.17 0.95
N GLY A 13 4.60 -2.46 1.25
CA GLY A 13 3.73 -3.40 0.53
C GLY A 13 2.25 -2.99 0.57
N GLU A 14 1.74 -2.69 1.77
CA GLU A 14 0.34 -2.28 1.99
C GLU A 14 0.06 -0.91 1.36
N ARG A 15 1.01 0.04 1.52
CA ARG A 15 0.94 1.35 0.87
C ARG A 15 0.87 1.25 -0.64
N MET A 16 1.76 0.46 -1.24
CA MET A 16 1.83 0.32 -2.68
C MET A 16 0.57 -0.35 -3.23
N LEU A 17 0.03 -1.36 -2.56
CA LEU A 17 -1.23 -1.96 -3.02
C LEU A 17 -2.38 -0.96 -2.97
N ALA A 18 -2.49 -0.14 -1.91
CA ALA A 18 -3.47 0.94 -1.86
C ALA A 18 -3.27 2.01 -2.94
N PHE A 19 -2.02 2.32 -3.26
CA PHE A 19 -1.65 3.23 -4.33
C PHE A 19 -2.06 2.70 -5.72
N LEU A 20 -1.73 1.44 -6.01
CA LEU A 20 -2.10 0.77 -7.26
C LEU A 20 -3.62 0.68 -7.39
N ASN A 21 -4.32 0.36 -6.30
CA ASN A 21 -5.78 0.35 -6.25
C ASN A 21 -6.40 1.72 -6.51
N ALA A 22 -5.80 2.81 -6.03
CA ALA A 22 -6.32 4.15 -6.28
C ALA A 22 -6.27 4.49 -7.78
N ILE A 23 -5.16 4.13 -8.47
CA ILE A 23 -5.03 4.28 -9.92
C ILE A 23 -6.02 3.36 -10.66
N TYR A 24 -6.20 2.13 -10.19
CA TYR A 24 -7.18 1.21 -10.76
C TYR A 24 -8.60 1.80 -10.69
N ILE A 25 -9.01 2.25 -9.50
CA ILE A 25 -10.32 2.87 -9.26
C ILE A 25 -10.48 4.12 -10.13
N SER A 26 -9.47 4.98 -10.24
CA SER A 26 -9.54 6.17 -11.09
C SER A 26 -9.72 5.85 -12.57
N LYS A 27 -9.21 4.69 -13.04
CA LYS A 27 -9.40 4.22 -14.42
C LYS A 27 -10.79 3.61 -14.66
N LYS A 28 -11.40 3.00 -13.63
CA LYS A 28 -12.73 2.38 -13.72
C LYS A 28 -13.88 3.32 -13.35
N SER A 29 -13.56 4.50 -12.82
CA SER A 29 -14.50 5.54 -12.42
C SER A 29 -14.11 6.87 -13.04
N ASN A 30 -14.92 7.92 -12.85
CA ASN A 30 -14.58 9.28 -13.26
C ASN A 30 -13.90 10.08 -12.12
N LEU A 31 -13.18 9.38 -11.24
CA LEU A 31 -12.45 9.98 -10.11
C LEU A 31 -11.02 10.36 -10.54
N GLU A 32 -10.53 11.46 -9.98
CA GLU A 32 -9.14 11.87 -10.14
C GLU A 32 -8.24 11.13 -9.15
N PHE A 33 -7.18 10.47 -9.64
CA PHE A 33 -6.18 9.86 -8.77
C PHE A 33 -5.31 10.92 -8.09
N CYS A 34 -5.13 10.81 -6.78
CA CYS A 34 -4.17 11.59 -6.01
C CYS A 34 -3.51 10.72 -4.93
N TYR A 35 -2.39 11.17 -4.39
CA TYR A 35 -1.76 10.50 -3.25
C TYR A 35 -1.14 11.50 -2.27
N LYS A 36 -1.07 11.09 -1.00
CA LYS A 36 -0.18 11.69 0.01
C LYS A 36 0.88 10.63 0.31
N TRP A 37 2.15 11.00 0.22
CA TRP A 37 3.25 10.11 0.58
C TRP A 37 3.77 10.49 1.98
N PRO A 38 3.28 9.84 3.05
CA PRO A 38 3.74 10.16 4.40
C PRO A 38 5.17 9.64 4.58
N TYR A 39 6.12 10.51 4.25
CA TYR A 39 7.52 10.40 4.62
C TYR A 39 7.72 11.27 5.87
N GLN A 40 8.18 10.67 6.96
CA GLN A 40 8.59 11.41 8.15
C GLN A 40 10.07 11.11 8.37
N GLU A 41 10.93 12.11 8.18
CA GLU A 41 12.33 12.04 8.66
C GLU A 41 12.41 11.75 10.17
N TYR A 42 11.34 12.03 10.92
CA TYR A 42 11.24 11.83 12.36
C TYR A 42 11.37 10.38 12.80
N SER A 43 11.00 9.39 11.97
CA SER A 43 11.23 7.98 12.30
C SER A 43 12.72 7.65 12.40
N ALA A 44 13.58 8.38 11.69
CA ALA A 44 15.03 8.26 11.84
C ALA A 44 15.55 8.89 13.15
N LYS A 45 14.98 10.02 13.60
CA LYS A 45 15.41 10.73 14.82
C LYS A 45 14.95 10.09 16.13
N ILE A 46 13.78 9.45 16.17
CA ILE A 46 13.31 8.69 17.34
C ILE A 46 14.22 7.48 17.64
N PHE A 47 14.95 6.99 16.64
CA PHE A 47 15.89 5.88 16.82
C PHE A 47 17.15 6.30 17.59
N GLU A 48 17.66 7.51 17.34
CA GLU A 48 18.80 8.07 18.09
C GLU A 48 18.47 8.27 19.57
N SER A 49 17.21 8.60 19.90
CA SER A 49 16.79 8.85 21.29
C SER A 49 16.35 7.60 22.05
N THR A 50 16.09 6.47 21.39
CA THR A 50 15.56 5.24 22.04
C THR A 50 16.61 4.20 22.41
N ASN A 51 17.92 4.47 22.28
CA ASN A 51 18.99 3.51 22.62
C ASN A 51 18.83 2.13 21.96
N CYS A 52 18.18 2.08 20.79
CA CYS A 52 18.10 0.88 19.96
C CYS A 52 19.44 0.57 19.26
N SER A 53 20.51 1.32 19.55
CA SER A 53 21.87 1.14 19.04
C SER A 53 22.47 -0.23 19.35
N ASN A 54 21.97 -0.95 20.36
CA ASN A 54 22.44 -2.30 20.72
C ASN A 54 21.59 -3.45 20.17
N LYS A 55 20.55 -3.18 19.37
CA LYS A 55 19.74 -4.23 18.74
C LYS A 55 19.72 -3.99 17.24
N VAL A 56 20.23 -4.97 16.50
CA VAL A 56 20.27 -5.05 15.04
C VAL A 56 18.83 -5.14 14.50
N VAL A 57 18.08 -4.05 14.60
CA VAL A 57 16.80 -3.89 13.94
C VAL A 57 17.06 -2.87 12.84
N ALA A 58 17.15 -3.35 11.60
CA ALA A 58 17.14 -2.50 10.43
C ALA A 58 15.81 -1.74 10.42
N ASN A 59 15.85 -0.55 11.02
CA ASN A 59 14.86 0.51 11.05
C ASN A 59 13.40 0.06 10.75
N PRO A 60 12.61 -0.32 11.78
CA PRO A 60 11.24 -0.83 11.60
C PRO A 60 10.26 0.25 11.10
N TYR A 61 10.71 1.50 10.95
CA TYR A 61 9.92 2.67 10.56
C TYR A 61 10.45 3.39 9.30
N ASN A 62 11.41 2.79 8.58
CA ASN A 62 12.10 3.44 7.46
C ASN A 62 12.20 2.54 6.22
N ASP A 63 11.15 1.76 5.97
CA ASP A 63 10.92 1.10 4.68
C ASP A 63 10.40 2.08 3.62
N ILE A 64 10.31 3.38 3.94
CA ILE A 64 9.75 4.42 3.08
C ILE A 64 10.85 5.36 2.66
N VAL A 65 11.25 5.25 1.40
CA VAL A 65 12.07 6.26 0.74
C VAL A 65 11.27 7.54 0.51
N ASP A 66 11.95 8.68 0.53
CA ASP A 66 11.38 9.96 0.09
C ASP A 66 10.75 9.84 -1.31
N GLU A 67 9.62 10.50 -1.55
CA GLU A 67 8.90 10.37 -2.82
C GLU A 67 9.75 10.82 -4.03
N ASN A 68 10.66 11.79 -3.84
CA ASN A 68 11.58 12.26 -4.88
C ASN A 68 12.61 11.20 -5.28
N ASN A 69 12.84 10.20 -4.43
CA ASN A 69 13.70 9.06 -4.71
C ASN A 69 12.93 7.88 -5.32
N PHE A 70 11.61 7.95 -5.44
CA PHE A 70 10.77 6.87 -5.93
C PHE A 70 10.03 7.25 -7.22
N PHE A 71 9.34 8.39 -7.22
CA PHE A 71 8.55 8.90 -8.34
C PHE A 71 9.28 9.99 -9.12
N SER A 72 8.97 10.12 -10.41
CA SER A 72 9.47 11.24 -11.20
C SER A 72 8.90 12.58 -10.70
N LYS A 73 9.65 13.68 -10.86
CA LYS A 73 9.15 15.04 -10.53
C LYS A 73 7.86 15.39 -11.25
N LYS A 74 7.69 14.91 -12.49
CA LYS A 74 6.48 15.13 -13.29
C LYS A 74 5.28 14.42 -12.66
N PHE A 75 5.49 13.19 -12.18
CA PHE A 75 4.46 12.40 -11.51
C PHE A 75 4.05 13.04 -10.18
N ILE A 76 5.03 13.42 -9.35
CA ILE A 76 4.80 14.09 -8.06
C ILE A 76 4.00 15.37 -8.26
N LYS A 77 4.43 16.25 -9.17
CA LYS A 77 3.73 17.51 -9.46
C LYS A 77 2.28 17.30 -9.91
N LYS A 78 1.98 16.17 -10.55
CA LYS A 78 0.65 15.90 -11.10
C LYS A 78 -0.31 15.32 -10.06
N TYR A 79 0.17 14.45 -9.17
CA TYR A 79 -0.70 13.61 -8.34
C TYR A 79 -0.47 13.72 -6.84
N SER A 80 0.68 14.24 -6.40
CA SER A 80 0.96 14.46 -4.97
C SER A 80 0.10 15.60 -4.44
N ILE A 81 -0.50 15.40 -3.28
CA ILE A 81 -1.35 16.39 -2.62
C ILE A 81 -0.98 16.56 -1.15
N GLU A 82 -1.21 17.77 -0.64
CA GLU A 82 -1.25 17.99 0.79
C GLU A 82 -2.61 17.61 1.36
N LEU A 83 -2.60 16.90 2.47
CA LEU A 83 -3.79 16.58 3.26
C LEU A 83 -3.53 16.96 4.71
N LYS A 84 -4.42 17.78 5.27
CA LYS A 84 -4.39 18.17 6.68
C LYS A 84 -4.86 17.04 7.61
N GLU A 85 -5.71 16.17 7.08
CA GLU A 85 -6.32 15.07 7.82
C GLU A 85 -5.38 13.85 7.79
N SER A 86 -5.10 13.29 8.97
CA SER A 86 -4.38 12.01 9.12
C SER A 86 -5.40 10.87 9.09
N PHE A 87 -5.36 10.03 8.07
CA PHE A 87 -6.30 8.92 7.93
C PHE A 87 -5.66 7.58 8.28
N PHE A 88 -6.41 6.85 9.10
CA PHE A 88 -6.10 5.51 9.53
C PHE A 88 -6.92 4.51 8.73
N ASP A 89 -6.22 3.75 7.89
CA ASP A 89 -6.63 2.45 7.34
C ASP A 89 -7.90 2.40 6.45
N GLY A 90 -7.96 1.44 5.52
CA GLY A 90 -9.07 1.14 4.62
C GLY A 90 -10.29 0.54 5.33
N SER A 91 -10.62 1.08 6.49
CA SER A 91 -11.68 0.64 7.40
C SER A 91 -13.05 1.26 7.09
N LEU A 92 -13.09 2.25 6.21
CA LEU A 92 -14.27 3.01 5.85
C LEU A 92 -14.95 2.40 4.62
N LEU A 93 -14.95 3.10 3.48
CA LEU A 93 -15.73 2.68 2.32
C LEU A 93 -15.27 1.31 1.79
N PHE A 94 -13.96 1.13 1.64
CA PHE A 94 -13.36 -0.08 1.08
C PHE A 94 -12.94 -1.11 2.14
N SER A 95 -13.76 -1.29 3.18
CA SER A 95 -13.50 -2.32 4.20
C SER A 95 -13.61 -3.74 3.64
N LYS A 96 -12.87 -4.68 4.26
CA LYS A 96 -12.70 -6.08 3.82
C LYS A 96 -14.01 -6.87 3.60
N ASN A 97 -15.11 -6.47 4.23
CA ASN A 97 -16.39 -7.20 4.16
C ASN A 97 -17.46 -6.48 3.35
N ASN A 98 -17.12 -5.36 2.70
CA ASN A 98 -18.09 -4.64 1.89
C ASN A 98 -18.32 -5.35 0.55
N LYS A 99 -19.53 -5.17 0.00
CA LYS A 99 -19.94 -5.64 -1.32
C LYS A 99 -20.25 -4.43 -2.19
N LEU A 100 -19.21 -3.68 -2.53
CA LEU A 100 -19.33 -2.43 -3.26
C LEU A 100 -19.54 -2.67 -4.75
N LYS A 101 -19.88 -1.60 -5.47
CA LYS A 101 -19.73 -1.52 -6.92
C LYS A 101 -18.97 -0.26 -7.26
N LEU A 102 -17.84 -0.36 -7.97
CA LEU A 102 -17.03 0.79 -8.38
C LEU A 102 -17.82 1.74 -9.30
N GLN A 103 -18.70 1.20 -10.16
CA GLN A 103 -19.58 2.02 -10.99
C GLN A 103 -20.53 2.92 -10.17
N ASP A 104 -20.83 2.52 -8.92
CA ASP A 104 -21.75 3.23 -8.02
C ASP A 104 -21.01 4.15 -7.04
N ILE A 105 -19.71 4.42 -7.26
CA ILE A 105 -18.85 5.09 -6.26
C ILE A 105 -19.42 6.42 -5.74
N TYR A 106 -20.10 7.19 -6.60
CA TYR A 106 -20.71 8.48 -6.24
C TYR A 106 -21.97 8.38 -5.37
N LYS A 107 -22.56 7.19 -5.24
CA LYS A 107 -23.70 6.95 -4.35
C LYS A 107 -23.25 6.75 -2.90
N TYR A 108 -21.97 6.46 -2.67
CA TYR A 108 -21.43 6.26 -1.33
C TYR A 108 -21.00 7.59 -0.71
N PRO A 109 -21.04 7.71 0.63
CA PRO A 109 -20.56 8.89 1.31
C PRO A 109 -19.06 9.06 1.08
N LYS A 110 -18.65 10.30 0.78
CA LYS A 110 -17.24 10.67 0.73
C LYS A 110 -16.65 10.64 2.13
N GLU A 111 -15.41 10.22 2.23
CA GLU A 111 -14.68 10.11 3.49
C GLU A 111 -14.04 11.45 3.88
N CYS A 112 -13.81 12.34 2.90
CA CYS A 112 -13.36 13.70 3.13
C CYS A 112 -13.93 14.68 2.09
N SER A 113 -13.65 15.98 2.28
CA SER A 113 -14.08 17.04 1.36
C SER A 113 -13.58 16.84 -0.08
N LEU A 114 -12.44 16.17 -0.26
CA LEU A 114 -11.83 15.91 -1.56
C LEU A 114 -12.38 14.66 -2.26
N GLY A 115 -12.85 13.65 -1.52
CA GLY A 115 -13.37 12.42 -2.09
C GLY A 115 -13.23 11.20 -1.18
N TYR A 116 -12.66 10.14 -1.75
CA TYR A 116 -12.57 8.80 -1.14
C TYR A 116 -11.12 8.40 -0.91
N PHE A 117 -10.89 7.49 0.02
CA PHE A 117 -9.61 6.83 0.24
C PHE A 117 -9.58 5.45 -0.40
N SER A 118 -8.41 5.09 -0.90
CA SER A 118 -8.17 3.74 -1.42
C SER A 118 -7.83 2.77 -0.29
N THR A 119 -7.79 1.48 -0.62
CA THR A 119 -7.50 0.38 0.31
C THR A 119 -6.41 -0.53 -0.23
N GLN A 120 -5.73 -1.22 0.68
CA GLN A 120 -4.81 -2.31 0.43
C GLN A 120 -5.50 -3.64 0.12
N TYR A 121 -6.81 -3.76 0.37
CA TYR A 121 -7.51 -5.02 0.12
C TYR A 121 -7.68 -5.32 -1.37
N ASP A 122 -7.81 -6.60 -1.69
CA ASP A 122 -8.09 -7.08 -3.04
C ASP A 122 -9.48 -6.59 -3.49
N LEU A 123 -9.50 -5.65 -4.45
CA LEU A 123 -10.75 -5.07 -4.97
C LEU A 123 -11.66 -6.13 -5.62
N SER A 124 -11.11 -7.22 -6.15
CA SER A 124 -11.91 -8.31 -6.71
C SER A 124 -12.66 -9.14 -5.65
N GLN A 125 -12.28 -9.01 -4.38
CA GLN A 125 -12.96 -9.65 -3.26
C GLN A 125 -13.98 -8.75 -2.58
N ILE A 126 -13.87 -7.42 -2.74
CA ILE A 126 -14.73 -6.44 -2.07
C ILE A 126 -15.66 -5.64 -3.01
N CYS A 127 -15.43 -5.69 -4.33
CA CYS A 127 -16.26 -5.04 -5.33
C CYS A 127 -16.89 -6.08 -6.26
N ASN A 128 -18.22 -6.13 -6.31
CA ASN A 128 -18.96 -7.14 -7.08
C ASN A 128 -18.82 -6.97 -8.60
N ASP A 129 -18.42 -5.79 -9.06
CA ASP A 129 -18.23 -5.43 -10.47
C ASP A 129 -16.77 -5.51 -10.92
N VAL A 130 -15.87 -6.06 -10.09
CA VAL A 130 -14.46 -6.26 -10.40
C VAL A 130 -14.18 -7.73 -10.71
N ASN A 131 -13.78 -8.00 -11.96
CA ASN A 131 -13.33 -9.34 -12.36
C ASN A 131 -11.89 -9.61 -11.88
N SER A 132 -11.68 -10.69 -11.12
CA SER A 132 -10.37 -10.99 -10.51
C SER A 132 -9.22 -11.14 -11.51
N SER A 133 -9.40 -11.90 -12.60
CA SER A 133 -8.32 -12.11 -13.57
C SER A 133 -7.92 -10.79 -14.23
N LYS A 134 -8.90 -9.97 -14.62
CA LYS A 134 -8.63 -8.67 -15.25
C LYS A 134 -8.05 -7.67 -14.26
N TYR A 135 -8.49 -7.71 -13.00
CA TYR A 135 -7.95 -6.88 -11.93
C TYR A 135 -6.46 -7.13 -11.70
N TYR A 136 -6.02 -8.40 -11.58
CA TYR A 136 -4.59 -8.69 -11.39
C TYR A 136 -3.74 -8.27 -12.58
N GLU A 137 -4.23 -8.45 -13.81
CA GLU A 137 -3.57 -7.97 -15.03
C GLU A 137 -3.45 -6.43 -15.04
N ASP A 138 -4.54 -5.73 -14.73
CA ASP A 138 -4.58 -4.26 -14.69
C ASP A 138 -3.65 -3.71 -13.60
N ILE A 139 -3.61 -4.33 -12.41
CA ILE A 139 -2.71 -3.94 -11.31
C ILE A 139 -1.24 -4.12 -11.71
N LYS A 140 -0.89 -5.27 -12.33
CA LYS A 140 0.45 -5.50 -12.87
C LYS A 140 0.82 -4.43 -13.91
N ASN A 141 -0.08 -4.14 -14.85
CA ASN A 141 0.13 -3.13 -15.87
C ASN A 141 0.34 -1.73 -15.25
N ILE A 142 -0.45 -1.37 -14.24
CA ILE A 142 -0.27 -0.11 -13.51
C ILE A 142 1.14 -0.06 -12.90
N TRP A 143 1.56 -1.09 -12.17
CA TRP A 143 2.88 -1.18 -11.56
C TRP A 143 4.02 -1.07 -12.60
N ASP A 144 3.88 -1.77 -13.71
CA ASP A 144 4.88 -1.79 -14.80
C ASP A 144 5.07 -0.42 -15.43
N ASN A 145 3.99 0.37 -15.51
CA ASN A 145 3.96 1.69 -16.15
C ASN A 145 3.96 2.87 -15.16
N LEU A 146 4.23 2.64 -13.86
CA LEU A 146 4.42 3.75 -12.91
C LEU A 146 5.61 4.62 -13.34
N ASP A 147 5.43 5.94 -13.26
CA ASP A 147 6.49 6.88 -13.62
C ASP A 147 7.49 7.05 -12.46
N LEU A 148 8.37 6.05 -12.35
CA LEU A 148 9.42 5.97 -11.34
C LEU A 148 10.69 6.72 -11.77
N VAL A 149 11.56 7.02 -10.81
CA VAL A 149 12.91 7.51 -11.09
C VAL A 149 13.76 6.44 -11.79
N ASN A 150 14.82 6.88 -12.48
CA ASN A 150 15.66 5.99 -13.31
C ASN A 150 16.27 4.82 -12.52
N ASN A 151 16.73 5.05 -11.28
CA ASN A 151 17.32 3.97 -10.47
C ASN A 151 16.34 2.82 -10.23
N PHE A 152 15.07 3.12 -9.92
CA PHE A 152 14.05 2.09 -9.76
C PHE A 152 13.71 1.39 -11.07
N LYS A 153 13.68 2.13 -12.19
CA LYS A 153 13.50 1.53 -13.53
C LYS A 153 14.63 0.54 -13.85
N LEU A 154 15.87 0.92 -13.61
CA LEU A 154 17.04 0.07 -13.80
C LEU A 154 16.99 -1.19 -12.91
N ILE A 155 16.60 -1.06 -11.64
CA ILE A 155 16.43 -2.21 -10.75
C ILE A 155 15.36 -3.17 -11.30
N LYS A 156 14.22 -2.65 -11.76
CA LYS A 156 13.16 -3.47 -12.37
C LYS A 156 13.68 -4.22 -13.62
N GLU A 157 14.43 -3.54 -14.48
CA GLU A 157 15.03 -4.14 -15.68
C GLU A 157 16.07 -5.21 -15.34
N GLN A 158 16.91 -4.97 -14.34
CA GLN A 158 17.91 -5.94 -13.88
C GLN A 158 17.24 -7.19 -13.33
N VAL A 159 16.24 -7.03 -12.45
CA VAL A 159 15.49 -8.16 -11.88
C VAL A 159 14.76 -8.93 -12.96
N ALA A 160 14.10 -8.25 -13.91
CA ALA A 160 13.41 -8.91 -15.03
C ALA A 160 14.37 -9.71 -15.93
N ASN A 161 15.66 -9.35 -15.94
CA ASN A 161 16.68 -10.03 -16.72
C ASN A 161 17.37 -11.20 -16.01
N MET A 162 17.16 -11.35 -14.69
CA MET A 162 17.74 -12.45 -13.92
C MET A 162 17.22 -13.80 -14.43
N GLU A 163 18.13 -14.75 -14.60
CA GLU A 163 17.82 -16.10 -15.08
C GLU A 163 16.79 -16.81 -14.19
N ILE A 164 16.89 -16.67 -12.87
CA ILE A 164 15.94 -17.24 -11.92
C ILE A 164 14.50 -16.71 -12.13
N VAL A 165 14.36 -15.46 -12.58
CA VAL A 165 13.04 -14.87 -12.88
C VAL A 165 12.49 -15.43 -14.19
N LYS A 166 13.35 -15.58 -15.20
CA LYS A 166 12.98 -16.13 -16.53
C LYS A 166 12.61 -17.61 -16.47
N ASN A 167 13.30 -18.40 -15.65
CA ASN A 167 13.07 -19.83 -15.49
C ASN A 167 11.94 -20.17 -14.52
N GLY A 168 11.33 -19.15 -13.89
CA GLY A 168 10.34 -19.31 -12.85
C GLY A 168 10.96 -19.51 -11.48
N PHE A 169 10.33 -18.93 -10.46
CA PHE A 169 10.77 -19.00 -9.08
C PHE A 169 9.59 -19.06 -8.13
N THR A 170 9.84 -19.56 -6.92
CA THR A 170 8.89 -19.47 -5.80
C THR A 170 9.37 -18.38 -4.86
N ALA A 171 8.50 -17.40 -4.58
CA ALA A 171 8.74 -16.36 -3.60
C ALA A 171 8.10 -16.73 -2.27
N LEU A 172 8.86 -16.66 -1.18
CA LEU A 172 8.34 -16.82 0.18
C LEU A 172 8.59 -15.54 0.97
N HIS A 173 7.52 -14.84 1.33
CA HIS A 173 7.60 -13.69 2.23
C HIS A 173 7.48 -14.16 3.69
N ILE A 174 8.59 -14.11 4.42
CA ILE A 174 8.65 -14.48 5.84
C ILE A 174 8.72 -13.20 6.68
N ARG A 175 7.64 -12.88 7.41
CA ARG A 175 7.61 -11.73 8.32
C ARG A 175 8.14 -12.13 9.70
N MET A 176 9.43 -11.93 9.95
CA MET A 176 10.05 -12.27 11.25
C MET A 176 10.68 -11.09 11.99
N GLY A 177 11.01 -9.97 11.32
CA GLY A 177 11.81 -8.85 11.83
C GLY A 177 11.69 -8.51 13.33
N ASP A 178 10.85 -7.55 13.69
CA ASP A 178 10.53 -7.20 15.08
C ASP A 178 9.76 -8.29 15.82
N ALA A 179 9.01 -9.12 15.09
CA ALA A 179 8.17 -10.20 15.64
C ALA A 179 8.93 -11.20 16.52
N ILE A 180 10.21 -11.48 16.24
CA ILE A 180 11.05 -12.40 17.04
C ILE A 180 11.47 -11.83 18.41
N TYR A 181 11.37 -10.51 18.60
CA TYR A 181 11.78 -9.85 19.85
C TYR A 181 10.61 -9.59 20.82
N TYR A 182 9.39 -9.98 20.44
CA TYR A 182 8.22 -9.90 21.31
C TYR A 182 7.97 -11.26 21.97
N ASP A 183 8.22 -11.35 23.27
CA ASP A 183 8.12 -12.56 24.11
C ASP A 183 6.70 -13.14 24.27
N ASN A 184 5.70 -12.59 23.59
CA ASN A 184 4.30 -12.97 23.77
C ASN A 184 3.77 -13.96 22.72
N GLY A 185 4.62 -14.55 21.88
CA GLY A 185 4.31 -15.73 21.04
C GLY A 185 3.15 -15.59 20.04
N ASN A 186 2.54 -14.41 19.96
CA ASN A 186 1.29 -14.17 19.22
C ASN A 186 1.52 -13.62 17.81
N ASN A 187 2.75 -13.25 17.45
CA ASN A 187 3.00 -12.42 16.27
C ASN A 187 3.92 -13.04 15.21
N ALA A 188 4.62 -14.14 15.49
CA ALA A 188 5.47 -14.80 14.49
C ALA A 188 4.65 -15.60 13.45
N PHE A 189 3.47 -16.05 13.85
CA PHE A 189 2.48 -16.71 13.00
C PHE A 189 1.12 -16.14 13.37
N PHE A 190 0.36 -15.62 12.43
CA PHE A 190 -1.02 -15.20 12.63
C PHE A 190 -1.87 -16.36 13.18
N ALA A 191 -1.88 -16.57 14.49
CA ALA A 191 -2.79 -17.48 15.15
C ALA A 191 -3.85 -16.64 15.86
N LYS A 192 -4.96 -16.39 15.15
CA LYS A 192 -6.24 -16.18 15.84
C LYS A 192 -6.40 -17.35 16.83
N LYS A 193 -6.18 -17.12 18.12
CA LYS A 193 -6.85 -17.91 19.15
C LYS A 193 -8.33 -17.63 18.98
N ARG A 194 -8.99 -18.45 18.17
CA ARG A 194 -10.44 -18.61 18.22
C ARG A 194 -10.72 -19.17 19.61
N ILE A 195 -11.03 -18.28 20.55
CA ILE A 195 -11.51 -18.66 21.87
C ILE A 195 -12.85 -19.36 21.61
N PHE A 196 -12.84 -20.69 21.59
CA PHE A 196 -14.04 -21.47 21.80
C PHE A 196 -14.48 -21.19 23.24
N ARG A 197 -15.41 -20.26 23.41
CA ARG A 197 -16.23 -20.23 24.63
C ARG A 197 -17.24 -21.35 24.47
N PHE A 198 -17.00 -22.45 25.18
CA PHE A 198 -18.08 -23.30 25.65
C PHE A 198 -18.76 -22.56 26.80
N ILE A 199 -20.04 -22.24 26.62
CA ILE A 199 -21.06 -22.23 27.67
C ILE A 199 -22.23 -22.99 27.09
#